data_AF-A0A7Z9XDW8-F1
#
_entry.id   AF-A0A7Z9XDW8-F1
#
_cell.length_a   1.000
_cell.length_b   1.000
_cell.length_c   1.000
_cell.angle_alpha   90.00
_cell.angle_beta   90.00
_cell.angle_gamma   90.00
#
_symmetry.space_group_name_H-M   'P 1'
#
loop_
_entity.id
_entity.type
_entity.pdbx_description
1 polymer ?
#
loop_
_entity_poly.entity_id
_entity_poly.type
_entity_poly.pdbx_seq_one_letter_code
_entity_poly.pdbx_strand_id
1 'polypeptide(L)' 'GGGGRGGGGGRGPGGNCICPSCGEKVRHQPGSPCFEQKCPKCGTAMTRE' A
#
# COMPACT_ATOMS: atom_id res chain seq x y z
N GLY A 1 -14.19 19.06 25.44
CA GLY A 1 -13.18 18.01 25.27
C GLY A 1 -13.73 16.96 24.33
N GLY A 2 -12.95 16.56 23.32
CA GLY A 2 -13.33 15.55 22.33
C GLY A 2 -12.38 15.63 21.15
N GLY A 3 -11.21 14.99 21.30
CA GLY A 3 -10.04 15.11 20.44
C GLY A 3 -10.28 14.74 18.97
N GLY A 4 -9.45 15.34 18.12
CA GLY A 4 -9.51 15.24 16.67
C GLY A 4 -9.46 13.80 16.17
N ARG A 5 -10.35 13.52 15.20
CA ARG A 5 -10.22 12.37 14.30
C ARG A 5 -9.20 12.72 13.21
N GLY A 6 -7.95 12.87 13.62
CA GLY A 6 -6.83 12.73 12.70
C GLY A 6 -6.70 11.25 12.32
N GLY A 7 -6.55 10.96 11.02
CA GLY A 7 -5.99 9.67 10.59
C GLY A 7 -6.93 8.71 9.87
N GLY A 8 -7.90 9.17 9.09
CA GLY A 8 -8.49 8.34 8.02
C GLY A 8 -7.62 8.44 6.77
N GLY A 9 -6.50 7.72 6.73
CA GLY A 9 -5.53 7.71 5.63
C GLY A 9 -6.23 7.64 4.26
N GLY A 10 -5.89 8.59 3.39
CA GLY A 10 -6.63 8.87 2.17
C GLY A 10 -6.76 7.67 1.24
N ARG A 11 -8.01 7.26 0.98
CA ARG A 11 -8.38 6.42 -0.17
C ARG A 11 -8.42 7.28 -1.43
N GLY A 12 -7.34 8.00 -1.70
CA GLY A 12 -7.16 8.72 -2.95
C GLY A 12 -6.80 7.75 -4.07
N PRO A 13 -6.90 8.16 -5.34
CA PRO A 13 -6.49 7.34 -6.49
C PRO A 13 -4.98 7.03 -6.54
N GLY A 14 -4.19 7.48 -5.56
CA GLY A 14 -2.86 6.97 -5.26
C GLY A 14 -2.87 6.12 -3.99
N GLY A 15 -2.75 4.81 -4.15
CA GLY A 15 -2.51 3.88 -3.04
C GLY A 15 -1.03 3.54 -2.91
N ASN A 16 -0.65 2.85 -1.84
CA ASN A 16 0.60 2.12 -1.80
C ASN A 16 0.33 0.64 -2.06
N CYS A 17 1.29 -0.06 -2.62
CA CYS A 17 1.27 -1.51 -2.66
C CYS A 17 1.88 -2.02 -1.35
N ILE A 18 1.11 -2.79 -0.60
CA ILE A 18 1.52 -3.48 0.62
C ILE A 18 1.87 -4.92 0.30
N CYS A 19 2.96 -5.45 0.84
CA CYS A 19 3.21 -6.88 0.83
C CYS A 19 2.38 -7.55 1.94
N PRO A 20 1.46 -8.47 1.64
CA PRO A 20 0.66 -9.14 2.66
C PRO A 20 1.48 -10.13 3.51
N SER A 21 2.66 -10.55 3.03
CA SER A 21 3.51 -11.51 3.74
C SER A 21 4.42 -10.85 4.78
N CYS A 22 4.98 -9.67 4.48
CA CYS A 22 5.94 -9.00 5.37
C CYS A 22 5.56 -7.57 5.79
N GLY A 23 4.49 -7.00 5.21
CA GLY A 23 4.02 -5.64 5.51
C GLY A 23 4.75 -4.52 4.77
N GLU A 24 5.62 -4.83 3.80
CA GLU A 24 6.38 -3.83 3.04
C GLU A 24 5.48 -2.89 2.23
N LYS A 25 5.70 -1.57 2.33
CA LYS A 25 4.94 -0.54 1.60
C LYS A 25 5.78 0.07 0.49
N VAL A 26 5.35 -0.09 -0.75
CA VAL A 26 5.94 0.60 -1.89
C VAL A 26 4.92 1.53 -2.53
N ARG A 27 5.41 2.58 -3.20
CA ARG A 27 4.55 3.50 -3.92
C ARG A 27 3.93 2.80 -5.12
N HIS A 28 2.60 2.82 -5.24
CA HIS A 28 1.94 2.29 -6.43
C HIS A 28 2.37 3.10 -7.66
N GLN A 29 2.73 2.40 -8.74
CA GLN A 29 3.09 3.03 -10.01
C GLN A 29 1.88 3.05 -10.93
N PRO A 30 1.45 4.23 -11.43
CA PRO A 30 0.39 4.33 -12.42
C PRO A 30 0.70 3.47 -13.65
N GLY A 31 -0.27 2.67 -14.10
CA GLY A 31 -0.10 1.77 -15.24
C GLY A 31 0.45 0.38 -14.90
N SER A 32 0.90 0.12 -13.65
CA SER A 32 1.30 -1.22 -13.20
C SER A 32 0.55 -1.62 -11.93
N PRO A 33 -0.32 -2.64 -11.96
CA PRO A 33 -1.02 -3.13 -10.79
C PRO A 33 -0.06 -3.60 -9.67
N CYS A 34 -0.47 -3.43 -8.42
CA CYS A 34 0.35 -3.86 -7.27
C CYS A 34 0.72 -5.35 -7.30
N PHE A 35 -0.20 -6.21 -7.72
CA PHE A 35 0.01 -7.67 -7.76
C PHE A 35 1.00 -8.13 -8.82
N GLU A 36 1.31 -7.28 -9.80
CA GLU A 36 2.31 -7.55 -10.81
C GLU A 36 3.72 -7.19 -10.31
N GLN A 37 3.81 -6.36 -9.27
CA GLN A 37 5.07 -6.06 -8.58
C GLN A 37 5.36 -7.12 -7.51
N LYS A 38 6.61 -7.57 -7.47
CA LYS A 38 7.11 -8.46 -6.42
C LYS A 38 7.73 -7.65 -5.29
N CYS A 39 7.47 -8.06 -4.05
CA CYS A 39 8.05 -7.43 -2.88
C CYS A 39 9.58 -7.61 -2.87
N PRO A 40 10.38 -6.54 -2.70
CA PRO A 40 11.83 -6.63 -2.68
C PRO A 40 12.39 -7.36 -1.44
N LYS A 41 11.59 -7.51 -0.37
CA LYS A 41 12.01 -8.19 0.86
C LYS A 41 11.81 -9.71 0.83
N CYS A 42 10.73 -10.19 0.21
CA CYS A 42 10.34 -11.61 0.30
C CYS A 42 9.94 -12.23 -1.05
N GLY A 43 9.81 -11.45 -2.12
CA GLY A 43 9.41 -11.92 -3.45
C GLY A 43 7.91 -12.16 -3.65
N THR A 44 7.08 -11.98 -2.61
CA THR A 44 5.61 -12.14 -2.70
C THR A 44 4.97 -11.05 -3.55
N ALA A 45 3.93 -11.39 -4.31
CA ALA A 45 3.11 -10.43 -5.04
C ALA A 45 2.51 -9.38 -4.09
N MET A 46 2.63 -8.09 -4.44
CA MET A 46 2.13 -7.02 -3.58
C MET A 46 0.61 -6.84 -3.76
N THR A 47 -0.08 -6.37 -2.74
CA THR A 47 -1.51 -6.03 -2.81
C THR A 47 -1.69 -4.54 -2.70
N ARG A 48 -2.79 -4.01 -3.24
CA ARG A 48 -3.16 -2.62 -2.95
C ARG A 48 -3.64 -2.54 -1.48
N GLU A 49 -3.18 -1.51 -0.77
CA GLU A 49 -3.70 -1.09 0.55
C GLU A 49 -5.20 -0.76 0.52
#